data_AF-A0A928NFB9-F1
#
_entry.id   AF-A0A928NFB9-F1
#
_cell.length_a   1.000
_cell.length_b   1.000
_cell.length_c   1.000
_cell.angle_alpha   90.00
_cell.angle_beta   90.00
_cell.angle_gamma   90.00
#
_symmetry.space_group_name_H-M   'P 1'
#
loop_
_entity.id
_entity.type
_entity.pdbx_description
1 polymer ?
#
loop_
_entity_poly.entity_id
_entity_poly.type
_entity_poly.pdbx_seq_one_letter_code
_entity_poly.pdbx_strand_id
1 'polypeptide(L)'
;MKYCSSCGAEINEGAVVCIKCGCSVQNNNAPVGQLKTNKGLAKYILLSIITFGIYGLVVMSSVSNDVNIAASRYDGKRTMHYCLLFFLVAPITLGIAGIVWFHKISNRIGNELKRRNLAYNFSCADYWLWNVLGSLIIVGPFIYYHKLFKATNLMCADYNAKG
;
A
#
# COMPACT_ATOMS: atom_id res chain seq x y z
N MET A 1 -3.28 -1.83 27.84
CA MET A 1 -4.14 -2.63 28.75
C MET A 1 -5.56 -2.56 28.26
N LYS A 2 -6.18 -3.71 27.96
CA LYS A 2 -7.57 -3.80 27.51
C LYS A 2 -8.44 -4.32 28.67
N TYR A 3 -9.69 -3.88 28.74
CA TYR A 3 -10.67 -4.32 29.75
C TYR A 3 -11.87 -4.95 29.07
N CYS A 4 -12.45 -5.98 29.70
CA CYS A 4 -13.66 -6.62 29.21
C CYS A 4 -14.88 -5.71 29.37
N SER A 5 -15.63 -5.48 28.29
CA SER A 5 -16.82 -4.61 28.28
C SER A 5 -18.00 -5.16 29.08
N SER A 6 -18.05 -6.46 29.35
CA SER A 6 -19.15 -7.07 30.14
C SER A 6 -18.82 -7.23 31.62
N CYS A 7 -17.55 -7.40 32.01
CA CYS A 7 -17.19 -7.71 33.40
C CYS A 7 -16.05 -6.86 33.99
N GLY A 8 -15.47 -5.94 33.22
CA GLY A 8 -14.44 -5.01 33.68
C GLY A 8 -13.07 -5.64 34.01
N ALA A 9 -12.88 -6.94 33.78
CA ALA A 9 -11.61 -7.61 34.03
C ALA A 9 -10.53 -7.19 33.02
N GLU A 10 -9.28 -7.10 33.47
CA GLU A 10 -8.14 -6.93 32.57
C GLU A 10 -7.99 -8.15 31.65
N ILE A 11 -7.77 -7.87 30.37
CA ILE A 11 -7.62 -8.88 29.33
C ILE A 11 -6.29 -8.68 28.60
N ASN A 12 -5.62 -9.80 28.31
CA ASN A 12 -4.37 -9.80 27.54
C ASN A 12 -4.59 -9.29 26.11
N GLU A 13 -3.59 -8.61 25.57
CA GLU A 13 -3.59 -8.11 24.19
C GLU A 13 -3.56 -9.30 23.22
N GLY A 14 -4.74 -9.67 22.71
CA GLY A 14 -4.95 -10.84 21.85
C GLY A 14 -5.97 -11.87 22.36
N ALA A 15 -6.53 -11.69 23.57
CA ALA A 15 -7.58 -12.57 24.08
C ALA A 15 -8.86 -12.49 23.21
N VAL A 16 -9.31 -13.64 22.69
CA VAL A 16 -10.55 -13.77 21.90
C VAL A 16 -11.76 -13.95 22.82
N VAL A 17 -11.54 -14.49 24.01
CA VAL A 17 -12.56 -14.75 25.02
C VAL A 17 -12.03 -14.27 26.37
N CYS A 18 -12.87 -13.59 27.14
CA CYS A 18 -12.50 -13.17 28.48
C CYS A 18 -12.62 -14.36 29.45
N ILE A 19 -11.54 -14.65 30.17
CA ILE A 19 -11.40 -15.80 31.08
C ILE A 19 -12.39 -15.72 32.25
N LYS A 20 -12.86 -14.51 32.61
CA LYS A 20 -13.73 -14.27 33.77
C LYS A 20 -15.23 -14.37 33.45
N CYS A 21 -15.69 -13.87 32.29
CA CYS A 21 -17.12 -13.87 31.91
C CYS A 21 -17.47 -14.90 30.82
N GLY A 22 -16.49 -15.47 30.13
CA GLY A 22 -16.72 -16.31 28.93
C GLY A 22 -17.22 -15.53 27.71
N CYS A 23 -17.35 -14.21 27.80
CA CYS A 23 -17.83 -13.36 26.72
C CYS A 23 -16.76 -13.17 25.63
N SER A 24 -17.19 -13.24 24.36
CA SER A 24 -16.30 -13.04 23.21
C SER A 24 -15.82 -11.59 23.19
N VAL A 25 -14.52 -11.38 23.31
CA VAL A 25 -13.92 -10.06 23.20
C VAL A 25 -13.74 -9.79 21.72
N GLN A 26 -14.52 -8.85 21.17
CA GLN A 26 -14.22 -8.32 19.85
C GLN A 26 -12.90 -7.55 19.94
N ASN A 27 -11.81 -8.20 19.50
CA ASN A 27 -10.59 -7.50 19.16
C ASN A 27 -10.90 -6.64 17.93
N ASN A 28 -11.46 -5.45 18.15
CA ASN A 28 -11.45 -4.36 17.19
C ASN A 28 -10.00 -3.86 17.08
N ASN A 29 -9.09 -4.74 16.67
CA ASN A 29 -7.71 -4.44 16.27
C ASN A 29 -7.68 -3.85 14.85
N ALA A 30 -8.81 -3.32 14.37
CA ALA A 30 -8.81 -2.50 13.18
C ALA A 30 -7.89 -1.29 13.46
N PRO A 31 -6.90 -1.03 12.61
CA PRO A 31 -5.97 0.08 12.84
C PRO A 31 -6.74 1.41 12.92
N VAL A 32 -6.24 2.32 13.77
CA VAL A 32 -6.85 3.63 14.10
C VAL A 32 -7.10 4.49 12.84
N GLY A 33 -6.41 4.21 11.73
CA GLY A 33 -6.69 4.77 10.42
C GLY A 33 -6.92 3.67 9.37
N GLN A 34 -8.08 3.70 8.72
CA GLN A 34 -8.39 2.81 7.59
C GLN A 34 -7.76 3.36 6.31
N LEU A 35 -7.02 2.51 5.60
CA LEU A 35 -6.40 2.83 4.31
C LEU A 35 -7.40 2.68 3.16
N LYS A 36 -7.26 3.50 2.11
CA LYS A 36 -8.16 3.48 0.95
C LYS A 36 -7.87 2.26 0.05
N THR A 37 -8.90 1.48 -0.28
CA THR A 37 -8.81 0.23 -1.06
C THR A 37 -9.41 0.33 -2.47
N ASN A 38 -9.73 1.53 -2.94
CA ASN A 38 -10.45 1.78 -4.20
C ASN A 38 -9.59 2.44 -5.28
N LYS A 39 -8.29 2.15 -5.32
CA LYS A 39 -7.39 2.66 -6.37
C LYS A 39 -7.64 1.87 -7.66
N GLY A 40 -8.11 2.55 -8.70
CA GLY A 40 -8.44 1.91 -9.99
C GLY A 40 -7.73 2.60 -11.14
N LEU A 41 -7.32 1.81 -12.14
CA LEU A 41 -6.62 2.32 -13.33
C LEU A 41 -7.49 3.31 -14.13
N ALA A 42 -8.76 2.97 -14.39
CA ALA A 42 -9.65 3.84 -15.16
C ALA A 42 -9.84 5.21 -14.50
N LYS A 43 -10.11 5.23 -13.18
CA LYS A 43 -10.20 6.46 -12.39
C LYS A 43 -8.88 7.24 -12.45
N TYR A 44 -7.74 6.55 -12.31
CA TYR A 44 -6.42 7.16 -12.42
C TYR A 44 -6.22 7.87 -13.76
N ILE A 45 -6.49 7.21 -14.88
CA ILE A 45 -6.29 7.79 -16.21
C ILE A 45 -7.25 8.95 -16.45
N LEU A 46 -8.56 8.73 -16.27
CA LEU A 46 -9.60 9.72 -16.58
C LEU A 46 -9.41 11.00 -15.78
N LEU A 47 -9.24 10.89 -14.45
CA LEU A 47 -9.08 12.08 -13.61
C LEU A 47 -7.70 12.71 -13.80
N SER A 48 -6.65 11.95 -14.13
CA SER A 48 -5.35 12.55 -14.45
C SER A 48 -5.43 13.40 -15.71
N ILE A 49 -6.19 13.00 -16.74
CA ILE A 49 -6.38 13.83 -17.94
C ILE A 49 -7.17 15.10 -17.60
N ILE A 50 -8.30 14.97 -16.88
CA ILE A 50 -9.17 16.11 -16.53
C ILE A 50 -8.44 17.13 -15.62
N THR A 51 -7.54 16.64 -14.75
CA THR A 51 -6.79 17.48 -13.79
C THR A 51 -5.39 17.83 -14.24
N PHE A 52 -5.06 17.63 -15.53
CA PHE A 52 -3.72 17.92 -16.08
C PHE A 52 -2.57 17.28 -15.30
N GLY A 53 -2.76 16.03 -14.87
CA GLY A 53 -1.76 15.21 -14.18
C GLY A 53 -1.76 15.33 -12.65
N ILE A 54 -2.46 16.31 -12.07
CA ILE A 54 -2.46 16.54 -10.61
C ILE A 54 -3.03 15.34 -9.86
N TYR A 55 -4.14 14.76 -10.33
CA TYR A 55 -4.72 13.57 -9.70
C TYR A 55 -3.73 12.40 -9.68
N GLY A 56 -2.95 12.23 -10.75
CA GLY A 56 -1.96 11.17 -10.85
C GLY A 56 -0.86 11.29 -9.79
N LEU A 57 -0.40 12.52 -9.53
CA LEU A 57 0.58 12.80 -8.46
C LEU A 57 0.02 12.50 -7.07
N VAL A 58 -1.24 12.88 -6.82
CA VAL A 58 -1.92 12.63 -5.54
C VAL A 58 -2.10 11.13 -5.28
N VAL A 59 -2.54 10.36 -6.29
CA VAL A 59 -2.72 8.91 -6.13
C VAL A 59 -1.39 8.22 -5.87
N MET A 60 -0.34 8.54 -6.61
CA MET A 60 0.98 7.94 -6.40
C MET A 60 1.59 8.32 -5.05
N SER A 61 1.34 9.55 -4.60
CA SER A 61 1.72 10.02 -3.26
C SER A 61 0.98 9.26 -2.16
N SER A 62 -0.32 9.02 -2.35
CA SER A 62 -1.12 8.16 -1.46
C SER A 62 -0.55 6.73 -1.41
N VAL A 63 -0.11 6.16 -2.54
CA VAL A 63 0.52 4.83 -2.55
C VAL A 63 1.78 4.79 -1.68
N SER A 64 2.66 5.81 -1.75
CA SER A 64 3.82 5.90 -0.84
C SER A 64 3.40 5.86 0.63
N ASN A 65 2.38 6.66 0.98
CA ASN A 65 1.90 6.80 2.34
C ASN A 65 1.26 5.51 2.85
N ASP A 66 0.42 4.88 2.04
CA ASP A 66 -0.26 3.64 2.40
C ASP A 66 0.73 2.49 2.62
N VAL A 67 1.76 2.39 1.77
CA VAL A 67 2.88 1.44 1.97
C VAL A 67 3.66 1.75 3.22
N ASN A 68 3.93 3.03 3.50
CA ASN A 68 4.60 3.42 4.74
C ASN A 68 3.77 3.04 5.98
N ILE A 69 2.47 3.25 5.98
CA ILE A 69 1.62 2.88 7.12
C ILE A 69 1.55 1.35 7.27
N ALA A 70 1.35 0.62 6.17
CA ALA A 70 1.15 -0.82 6.20
C ALA A 70 2.42 -1.64 6.46
N ALA A 71 3.59 -1.19 5.99
CA ALA A 71 4.82 -1.98 6.00
C ALA A 71 5.90 -1.46 6.99
N SER A 72 5.93 -0.16 7.33
CA SER A 72 7.07 0.42 8.08
C SER A 72 7.28 -0.17 9.47
N ARG A 73 6.22 -0.71 10.10
CA ARG A 73 6.32 -1.39 11.41
C ARG A 73 7.20 -2.64 11.35
N TYR A 74 7.25 -3.30 10.19
CA TYR A 74 7.92 -4.58 10.01
C TYR A 74 9.25 -4.46 9.30
N ASP A 75 9.35 -3.60 8.28
CA ASP A 75 10.58 -3.47 7.49
C ASP A 75 11.51 -2.34 7.94
N GLY A 76 11.06 -1.46 8.85
CA GLY A 76 11.83 -0.32 9.35
C GLY A 76 12.20 0.72 8.28
N LYS A 77 11.60 0.66 7.09
CA LYS A 77 11.92 1.54 5.95
C LYS A 77 10.85 2.59 5.76
N ARG A 78 11.21 3.71 5.11
CA ARG A 78 10.23 4.68 4.60
C ARG A 78 10.45 4.93 3.11
N THR A 79 9.38 4.75 2.35
CA THR A 79 9.31 5.13 0.94
C THR A 79 9.12 6.64 0.86
N MET A 80 9.94 7.27 0.03
CA MET A 80 9.87 8.70 -0.22
C MET A 80 8.52 9.08 -0.84
N HIS A 81 7.99 10.23 -0.41
CA HIS A 81 6.75 10.76 -0.94
C HIS A 81 6.90 11.11 -2.43
N TYR A 82 5.93 10.71 -3.25
CA TYR A 82 6.04 10.82 -4.71
C TYR A 82 6.11 12.27 -5.19
N CYS A 83 5.42 13.20 -4.54
CA CYS A 83 5.51 14.63 -4.85
C CYS A 83 6.96 15.17 -4.76
N LEU A 84 7.68 14.82 -3.68
CA LEU A 84 9.07 15.24 -3.48
C LEU A 84 9.99 14.62 -4.53
N LEU A 85 9.76 13.35 -4.86
CA LEU A 85 10.47 12.68 -5.94
C LEU A 85 10.26 13.40 -7.27
N PHE A 86 9.00 13.69 -7.63
CA PHE A 86 8.63 14.23 -8.93
C PHE A 86 9.14 15.65 -9.15
N PHE A 87 8.97 16.56 -8.17
CA PHE A 87 9.33 17.96 -8.35
C PHE A 87 10.81 18.27 -8.12
N LEU A 88 11.49 17.54 -7.23
CA LEU A 88 12.85 17.88 -6.83
C LEU A 88 13.86 16.84 -7.29
N VAL A 89 13.69 15.59 -6.89
CA VAL A 89 14.74 14.57 -7.03
C VAL A 89 14.86 14.07 -8.47
N ALA A 90 13.73 13.87 -9.16
CA ALA A 90 13.73 13.37 -10.54
C ALA A 90 14.40 14.36 -11.51
N PRO A 91 14.13 15.68 -11.48
CA PRO A 91 14.86 16.65 -12.31
C PRO A 91 16.37 16.69 -12.03
N ILE A 92 16.76 16.66 -10.75
CA ILE A 92 18.18 16.71 -10.35
C ILE A 92 18.93 15.45 -10.81
N THR A 93 18.27 14.30 -10.80
CA THR A 93 18.88 13.00 -11.17
C THR A 93 18.60 12.59 -12.61
N LEU A 94 18.09 13.52 -13.44
CA LEU A 94 17.72 13.27 -14.85
C LEU A 94 16.81 12.03 -15.00
N GLY A 95 15.88 11.85 -14.06
CA GLY A 95 14.89 10.76 -14.06
C GLY A 95 15.36 9.44 -13.43
N ILE A 96 16.65 9.26 -13.15
CA ILE A 96 17.20 8.00 -12.59
C ILE A 96 16.56 7.68 -11.23
N ALA A 97 16.38 8.68 -10.37
CA ALA A 97 15.72 8.46 -9.07
C ALA A 97 14.28 7.96 -9.23
N GLY A 98 13.57 8.36 -10.28
CA GLY A 98 12.23 7.89 -10.59
C GLY A 98 12.21 6.37 -10.83
N ILE A 99 13.15 5.88 -11.64
CA ILE A 99 13.30 4.46 -11.96
C ILE A 99 13.63 3.65 -10.70
N VAL A 100 14.62 4.12 -9.92
CA VAL A 100 15.03 3.48 -8.67
C VAL A 100 13.87 3.46 -7.67
N TRP A 101 13.09 4.53 -7.61
CA TRP A 101 11.93 4.62 -6.73
C TRP A 101 10.86 3.59 -7.10
N PHE A 102 10.49 3.49 -8.38
CA PHE A 102 9.50 2.51 -8.84
C PHE A 102 9.96 1.06 -8.62
N HIS A 103 11.24 0.78 -8.82
CA HIS A 103 11.83 -0.52 -8.49
C HIS A 103 11.67 -0.83 -6.98
N LYS A 104 12.08 0.11 -6.11
CA LYS A 104 12.06 -0.07 -4.66
C LYS A 104 10.65 -0.23 -4.12
N ILE A 105 9.70 0.60 -4.55
CA ILE A 105 8.31 0.50 -4.07
C ILE A 105 7.65 -0.80 -4.54
N SER A 106 7.90 -1.24 -5.77
CA SER A 106 7.34 -2.49 -6.28
C SER A 106 7.83 -3.70 -5.50
N ASN A 107 9.13 -3.75 -5.21
CA ASN A 107 9.71 -4.84 -4.41
C ASN A 107 9.19 -4.79 -2.96
N ARG A 108 9.04 -3.60 -2.40
CA ARG A 108 8.52 -3.41 -1.04
C ARG A 108 7.08 -3.89 -0.90
N ILE A 109 6.20 -3.50 -1.83
CA ILE A 109 4.81 -3.98 -1.86
C ILE A 109 4.78 -5.51 -2.03
N GLY A 110 5.59 -6.06 -2.94
CA GLY A 110 5.69 -7.50 -3.15
C GLY A 110 6.09 -8.29 -1.91
N ASN A 111 7.12 -7.82 -1.20
CA ASN A 111 7.56 -8.42 0.06
C ASN A 111 6.45 -8.38 1.12
N GLU A 112 5.69 -7.29 1.18
CA GLU A 112 4.59 -7.15 2.14
C GLU A 112 3.40 -8.05 1.80
N LEU A 113 3.06 -8.20 0.52
CA LEU A 113 2.05 -9.17 0.07
C LEU A 113 2.44 -10.61 0.43
N LYS A 114 3.71 -10.98 0.20
CA LYS A 114 4.25 -12.29 0.54
C LYS A 114 4.21 -12.52 2.06
N ARG A 115 4.60 -11.52 2.86
CA ARG A 115 4.54 -11.58 4.32
C ARG A 115 3.12 -11.79 4.84
N ARG A 116 2.14 -11.13 4.21
CA ARG A 116 0.71 -11.24 4.55
C ARG A 116 0.05 -12.51 4.00
N ASN A 117 0.79 -13.38 3.30
CA ASN A 117 0.29 -14.58 2.64
C ASN A 117 -0.88 -14.29 1.67
N LEU A 118 -0.84 -13.14 0.99
CA LEU A 118 -1.83 -12.78 -0.02
C LEU A 118 -1.48 -13.45 -1.35
N ALA A 119 -2.46 -14.13 -1.96
CA ALA A 119 -2.30 -14.86 -3.22
C ALA A 119 -2.23 -13.91 -4.45
N TYR A 120 -1.28 -12.97 -4.43
CA TYR A 120 -1.04 -12.04 -5.52
C TYR A 120 0.45 -11.77 -5.67
N ASN A 121 1.00 -12.09 -6.85
CA ASN A 121 2.40 -11.86 -7.16
C ASN A 121 2.59 -10.48 -7.78
N PHE A 122 3.40 -9.67 -7.11
CA PHE A 122 3.83 -8.36 -7.59
C PHE A 122 5.26 -8.11 -7.11
N SER A 123 6.14 -7.62 -7.99
CA SER A 123 7.54 -7.36 -7.62
C SER A 123 8.18 -6.30 -8.51
N CYS A 124 9.47 -6.02 -8.29
CA CYS A 124 10.24 -5.19 -9.19
C CYS A 124 10.37 -5.77 -10.62
N ALA A 125 10.23 -7.09 -10.79
CA ALA A 125 10.22 -7.71 -12.12
C ALA A 125 9.01 -7.22 -12.93
N ASP A 126 7.84 -7.03 -12.30
CA ASP A 126 6.67 -6.47 -12.97
C ASP A 126 6.89 -5.03 -13.42
N TYR A 127 7.64 -4.24 -12.64
CA TYR A 127 8.02 -2.88 -13.05
C TYR A 127 8.87 -2.90 -14.32
N TRP A 128 9.95 -3.69 -14.34
CA TRP A 128 10.83 -3.77 -15.50
C TRP A 128 10.13 -4.37 -16.72
N LEU A 129 9.35 -5.42 -16.53
CA LEU A 129 8.66 -6.10 -17.63
C LEU A 129 7.56 -5.22 -18.22
N TRP A 130 6.68 -4.65 -17.39
CA TRP A 130 5.49 -3.97 -17.88
C TRP A 130 5.70 -2.48 -18.10
N ASN A 131 6.41 -1.79 -17.21
CA ASN A 131 6.60 -0.34 -17.34
C ASN A 131 7.76 0.04 -18.24
N VAL A 132 8.86 -0.75 -18.24
CA VAL A 132 10.05 -0.45 -19.05
C VAL A 132 9.99 -1.20 -20.38
N LEU A 133 10.06 -2.53 -20.38
CA LEU A 133 10.01 -3.32 -21.62
C LEU A 133 8.64 -3.22 -22.31
N GLY A 134 7.57 -3.26 -21.54
CA GLY A 134 6.20 -3.14 -22.06
C GLY A 134 5.85 -1.75 -22.59
N SER A 135 6.69 -0.73 -22.37
CA SER A 135 6.49 0.58 -23.00
C SER A 135 6.61 0.52 -24.52
N LEU A 136 7.34 -0.48 -25.06
CA LEU A 136 7.50 -0.72 -26.49
C LEU A 136 6.17 -1.05 -27.20
N ILE A 137 5.18 -1.56 -26.46
CA ILE A 137 3.85 -1.90 -26.99
C ILE A 137 2.75 -0.93 -26.53
N ILE A 138 3.11 0.20 -25.88
CA ILE A 138 2.23 1.24 -25.29
C ILE A 138 1.32 0.74 -24.16
N VAL A 139 0.80 -0.48 -24.23
CA VAL A 139 -0.13 -1.08 -23.27
C VAL A 139 0.57 -1.48 -21.97
N GLY A 140 1.87 -1.75 -22.01
CA GLY A 140 2.62 -2.24 -20.86
C GLY A 140 2.52 -1.38 -19.60
N PRO A 141 2.77 -0.07 -19.66
CA PRO A 141 2.64 0.82 -18.50
C PRO A 141 1.27 0.75 -17.84
N PHE A 142 0.18 0.61 -18.61
CA PHE A 142 -1.16 0.46 -18.06
C PHE A 142 -1.33 -0.84 -17.28
N ILE A 143 -0.75 -1.95 -17.78
CA ILE A 143 -0.73 -3.23 -17.07
C ILE A 143 0.04 -3.10 -15.76
N TYR A 144 1.19 -2.42 -15.77
CA TYR A 144 1.95 -2.15 -14.56
C TYR A 144 1.14 -1.37 -13.52
N TYR A 145 0.53 -0.25 -13.90
CA TYR A 145 -0.28 0.55 -12.98
C TYR A 145 -1.49 -0.21 -12.44
N HIS A 146 -2.16 -1.00 -13.28
CA HIS A 146 -3.22 -1.89 -12.82
C HIS A 146 -2.72 -2.87 -11.76
N LYS A 147 -1.59 -3.53 -12.01
CA LYS A 147 -1.00 -4.47 -11.05
C LYS A 147 -0.60 -3.78 -9.75
N LEU A 148 0.03 -2.60 -9.83
CA LEU A 148 0.43 -1.79 -8.69
C LEU A 148 -0.78 -1.42 -7.83
N PHE A 149 -1.84 -0.87 -8.42
CA PHE A 149 -3.03 -0.47 -7.67
C PHE A 149 -3.75 -1.67 -7.05
N LYS A 150 -3.85 -2.79 -7.76
CA LYS A 150 -4.41 -4.03 -7.21
C LYS A 150 -3.60 -4.54 -6.01
N ALA A 151 -2.27 -4.57 -6.14
CA ALA A 151 -1.36 -4.93 -5.04
C ALA A 151 -1.55 -4.03 -3.82
N THR A 152 -1.56 -2.71 -4.02
CA THR A 152 -1.76 -1.74 -2.94
C THR A 152 -3.13 -1.90 -2.29
N ASN A 153 -4.21 -2.08 -3.05
CA ASN A 153 -5.55 -2.26 -2.50
C ASN A 153 -5.66 -3.54 -1.66
N LEU A 154 -5.09 -4.65 -2.12
CA LEU A 154 -5.07 -5.92 -1.38
C LEU A 154 -4.30 -5.77 -0.06
N MET A 155 -3.13 -5.15 -0.10
CA MET A 155 -2.34 -4.87 1.10
C MET A 155 -3.09 -3.94 2.07
N CYS A 156 -3.74 -2.88 1.57
CA CYS A 156 -4.53 -1.97 2.38
C CYS A 156 -5.76 -2.66 2.99
N ALA A 157 -6.42 -3.54 2.24
CA ALA A 157 -7.57 -4.30 2.73
C ALA A 157 -7.17 -5.27 3.85
N ASP A 158 -6.04 -5.96 3.69
CA ASP A 158 -5.51 -6.84 4.73
C ASP A 158 -5.07 -6.06 5.97
N TYR A 159 -4.41 -4.89 5.79
CA TYR A 159 -4.08 -3.97 6.87
C TYR A 159 -5.33 -3.50 7.63
N ASN A 160 -6.37 -3.10 6.91
CA ASN A 160 -7.63 -2.66 7.50
C ASN A 160 -8.32 -3.75 8.33
N ALA A 161 -8.16 -5.02 7.93
CA ALA A 161 -8.76 -6.17 8.59
C ALA A 161 -7.92 -6.69 9.78
N LYS A 162 -6.59 -6.65 9.69
CA LYS A 162 -5.69 -7.36 10.62
C LYS A 162 -4.64 -6.47 11.33
N GLY A 163 -4.36 -5.29 10.79
CA GLY A 163 -3.24 -4.41 11.18
C GLY A 163 -1.91 -4.82 10.57
#